data_AF-U7P5K9-F1
#
_entry.id   AF-U7P5K9-F1
#
_cell.length_a   1.000
_cell.length_b   1.000
_cell.length_c   1.000
_cell.angle_alpha   90.00
_cell.angle_beta   90.00
_cell.angle_gamma   90.00
#
_symmetry.space_group_name_H-M   'P 1'
#
loop_
_entity.id
_entity.type
_entity.pdbx_description
1 polymer ?
#
loop_
_entity_poly.entity_id
_entity_poly.type
_entity_poly.pdbx_seq_one_letter_code
_entity_poly.pdbx_strand_id
1 'polypeptide(L)'
;MDYISPISSAVMAVVWIVYFQLFFLQYKRNNRPYLVIHHAQNENPDALCLLVNMGQETVHVQCVQVVLHTRAGDEKTLTVTEYERVAPDDSNVQDALRQGPVPSGGYLVLGSFRNVILGKKSEDDDSDYLFEDITGVEIRAAVIHGPSPYPVGVRRSFTLRHDGRPKIFPHNIHSEQLNRRKDRNEVRRWLEEELQPKCKGRSESDSSDQSTSE
;
A
#
# COMPACT_ATOMS: atom_id res chain seq x y z
N MET A 1 -40.91 43.51 -20.10
CA MET A 1 -40.08 43.17 -18.91
C MET A 1 -39.72 41.69 -19.05
N ASP A 2 -39.12 41.31 -20.18
CA ASP A 2 -39.23 39.90 -20.64
C ASP A 2 -37.92 39.12 -20.48
N TYR A 3 -36.87 39.79 -19.98
CA TYR A 3 -35.55 39.21 -19.78
C TYR A 3 -35.26 38.83 -18.32
N ILE A 4 -36.10 39.23 -17.36
CA ILE A 4 -35.85 38.96 -15.93
C ILE A 4 -35.91 37.46 -15.63
N SER A 5 -36.90 36.76 -16.19
CA SER A 5 -37.07 35.31 -16.03
C SER A 5 -35.87 34.50 -16.57
N PRO A 6 -35.47 34.65 -17.85
CA PRO A 6 -34.32 33.90 -18.36
C PRO A 6 -33.00 34.26 -17.68
N ILE A 7 -32.81 35.53 -17.28
CA ILE A 7 -31.61 35.94 -16.53
C ILE A 7 -31.58 35.28 -15.15
N SER A 8 -32.70 35.26 -14.42
CA SER A 8 -32.78 34.59 -13.10
C SER A 8 -32.50 33.09 -13.21
N SER A 9 -33.04 32.40 -14.22
CA SER A 9 -32.75 30.99 -14.46
C SER A 9 -31.29 30.74 -14.83
N ALA A 10 -30.68 31.63 -15.64
CA ALA A 10 -29.27 31.53 -15.99
C ALA A 10 -28.36 31.70 -14.77
N VAL A 11 -28.64 32.67 -13.90
CA VAL A 11 -27.91 32.88 -12.64
C VAL A 11 -28.04 31.65 -11.73
N MET A 12 -29.26 31.10 -11.60
CA MET A 12 -29.48 29.88 -10.83
C MET A 12 -28.67 28.69 -11.39
N ALA A 13 -28.62 28.52 -12.72
CA ALA A 13 -27.81 27.47 -13.35
C ALA A 13 -26.30 27.64 -13.07
N VAL A 14 -25.79 28.87 -13.08
CA VAL A 14 -24.38 29.16 -12.75
C VAL A 14 -24.07 28.80 -11.29
N VAL A 15 -24.97 29.12 -10.36
CA VAL A 15 -24.81 28.73 -8.94
C VAL A 15 -24.73 27.21 -8.80
N TRP A 16 -25.59 26.46 -9.50
CA TRP A 16 -25.54 25.00 -9.52
C TRP A 16 -24.24 24.45 -10.09
N ILE A 17 -23.70 25.05 -11.16
CA ILE A 17 -22.41 24.65 -11.74
C ILE A 17 -21.28 24.84 -10.73
N VAL A 18 -21.24 25.99 -10.04
CA VAL A 18 -20.23 26.26 -9.00
C VAL A 18 -20.35 25.25 -7.85
N TYR A 19 -21.56 25.00 -7.36
CA TYR A 19 -21.79 24.02 -6.30
C TYR A 19 -21.37 22.61 -6.72
N PHE A 20 -21.74 22.18 -7.92
CA PHE A 20 -21.34 20.89 -8.48
C PHE A 20 -19.82 20.77 -8.61
N GLN A 21 -19.14 21.82 -9.06
CA GLN A 21 -17.69 21.84 -9.18
C GLN A 21 -17.01 21.69 -7.82
N LEU A 22 -17.48 22.41 -6.78
CA LEU A 22 -16.96 22.28 -5.41
C LEU A 22 -17.17 20.88 -4.86
N PHE A 23 -18.39 20.35 -5.02
CA PHE A 23 -18.73 18.99 -4.58
C PHE A 23 -17.85 17.94 -5.28
N PHE A 24 -17.67 18.04 -6.59
CA PHE A 24 -16.86 17.11 -7.37
C PHE A 24 -15.38 17.15 -6.95
N LEU A 25 -14.83 18.35 -6.71
CA LEU A 25 -13.46 18.49 -6.23
C LEU A 25 -13.27 17.87 -4.83
N GLN A 26 -14.25 18.08 -3.94
CA GLN A 26 -14.21 17.51 -2.59
C GLN A 26 -14.31 15.99 -2.64
N TYR A 27 -15.27 15.44 -3.41
CA TYR A 27 -15.42 14.00 -3.63
C TYR A 27 -14.14 13.36 -4.18
N LYS A 28 -13.54 13.98 -5.22
CA LYS A 28 -12.30 13.48 -5.84
C LYS A 28 -11.09 13.55 -4.90
N ARG A 29 -11.05 14.52 -3.97
CA ARG A 29 -9.97 14.64 -2.98
C ARG A 29 -10.14 13.60 -1.85
N ASN A 30 -11.36 13.39 -1.39
CA ASN A 30 -11.67 12.49 -0.28
C ASN A 30 -11.40 11.02 -0.61
N ASN A 31 -11.68 10.60 -1.85
CA ASN A 31 -11.66 9.19 -2.21
C ASN A 31 -10.28 8.66 -2.66
N ARG A 32 -9.21 9.41 -2.41
CA ARG A 32 -7.85 8.96 -2.73
C ARG A 32 -7.28 8.14 -1.57
N PRO A 33 -6.94 6.87 -1.78
CA PRO A 33 -6.22 6.11 -0.75
C PRO A 33 -4.84 6.75 -0.55
N TYR A 34 -4.41 6.78 0.71
CA TYR A 34 -3.12 7.32 1.10
C TYR A 34 -2.55 6.44 2.22
N LEU A 35 -1.48 5.70 1.92
CA LEU A 35 -0.84 4.83 2.91
C LEU A 35 0.57 5.30 3.20
N VAL A 36 1.02 5.14 4.44
CA VAL A 36 2.35 5.54 4.87
C VAL A 36 3.05 4.36 5.49
N ILE A 37 4.24 4.03 4.96
CA ILE A 37 5.14 3.06 5.58
C ILE A 37 6.01 3.83 6.56
N HIS A 38 5.85 3.59 7.84
CA HIS A 38 6.50 4.31 8.93
C HIS A 38 7.41 3.39 9.74
N HIS A 39 8.45 3.98 10.33
CA HIS A 39 9.39 3.30 11.22
C HIS A 39 9.17 3.82 12.63
N ALA A 40 8.69 2.97 13.53
CA ALA A 40 8.09 3.40 14.79
C ALA A 40 9.08 4.02 15.79
N GLN A 41 10.34 3.60 15.81
CA GLN A 41 11.29 4.04 16.85
C GLN A 41 12.74 4.10 16.39
N ASN A 42 13.34 5.29 16.46
CA ASN A 42 14.79 5.54 16.34
C ASN A 42 15.43 5.02 15.03
N GLU A 43 16.74 5.05 14.87
CA GLU A 43 17.42 4.56 13.64
C GLU A 43 17.74 3.05 13.68
N ASN A 44 17.10 2.27 14.57
CA ASN A 44 17.48 0.87 14.83
C ASN A 44 16.68 -0.11 13.92
N PRO A 45 17.34 -1.07 13.24
CA PRO A 45 16.68 -2.18 12.57
C PRO A 45 15.74 -3.03 13.44
N ASP A 46 15.91 -3.01 14.76
CA ASP A 46 15.02 -3.76 15.67
C ASP A 46 13.67 -3.06 15.87
N ALA A 47 13.51 -1.84 15.39
CA ALA A 47 12.25 -1.12 15.53
C ALA A 47 11.20 -1.57 14.51
N LEU A 48 9.94 -1.39 14.92
CA LEU A 48 8.78 -1.86 14.17
C LEU A 48 8.59 -1.06 12.88
N CYS A 49 8.33 -1.79 11.80
CA CYS A 49 7.81 -1.23 10.57
C CYS A 49 6.29 -1.29 10.57
N LEU A 50 5.66 -0.15 10.31
CA LEU A 50 4.21 0.04 10.32
C LEU A 50 3.74 0.45 8.93
N LEU A 51 2.62 -0.09 8.49
CA LEU A 51 1.87 0.39 7.33
C LEU A 51 0.59 1.04 7.83
N VAL A 52 0.50 2.36 7.72
CA VAL A 52 -0.58 3.19 8.26
C VAL A 52 -1.53 3.58 7.14
N ASN A 53 -2.84 3.38 7.33
CA ASN A 53 -3.86 3.92 6.44
C ASN A 53 -4.21 5.36 6.84
N MET A 54 -3.76 6.31 6.05
CA MET A 54 -4.03 7.75 6.22
C MET A 54 -5.13 8.23 5.26
N GLY A 55 -5.75 7.33 4.50
CA GLY A 55 -6.93 7.61 3.67
C GLY A 55 -8.20 7.64 4.52
N GLN A 56 -9.28 8.21 3.97
CA GLN A 56 -10.58 8.27 4.66
C GLN A 56 -11.37 6.95 4.59
N GLU A 57 -11.04 6.12 3.61
CA GLU A 57 -11.71 4.84 3.38
C GLU A 57 -10.88 3.70 3.92
N THR A 58 -11.57 2.62 4.25
CA THR A 58 -10.97 1.36 4.66
C THR A 58 -10.26 0.69 3.49
N VAL A 59 -9.06 0.13 3.73
CA VAL A 59 -8.23 -0.53 2.71
C VAL A 59 -7.95 -1.97 3.10
N HIS A 60 -8.05 -2.90 2.15
CA HIS A 60 -7.68 -4.28 2.36
C HIS A 60 -6.26 -4.52 1.83
N VAL A 61 -5.33 -4.93 2.70
CA VAL A 61 -3.96 -5.25 2.30
C VAL A 61 -3.96 -6.63 1.66
N GLN A 62 -3.57 -6.71 0.39
CA GLN A 62 -3.51 -7.95 -0.39
C GLN A 62 -2.16 -8.64 -0.23
N CYS A 63 -1.07 -7.89 -0.37
CA CYS A 63 0.28 -8.40 -0.14
C CYS A 63 1.21 -7.30 0.36
N VAL A 64 2.27 -7.74 1.03
CA VAL A 64 3.42 -6.92 1.42
C VAL A 64 4.69 -7.64 1.02
N GLN A 65 5.47 -7.00 0.15
CA GLN A 65 6.74 -7.49 -0.35
C GLN A 65 7.88 -6.63 0.19
N VAL A 66 9.03 -7.26 0.35
CA VAL A 66 10.27 -6.65 0.82
C VAL A 66 11.33 -6.98 -0.18
N VAL A 67 11.90 -5.96 -0.80
CA VAL A 67 12.99 -6.10 -1.73
C VAL A 67 14.28 -5.72 -1.04
N LEU A 68 15.22 -6.65 -1.03
CA LEU A 68 16.54 -6.48 -0.45
C LEU A 68 17.54 -6.15 -1.55
N HIS A 69 18.38 -5.15 -1.30
CA HIS A 69 19.51 -4.80 -2.15
C HIS A 69 20.81 -5.12 -1.42
N THR A 70 21.57 -6.07 -1.95
CA THR A 70 22.88 -6.45 -1.39
C THR A 70 23.99 -5.55 -1.92
N ARG A 71 25.14 -5.56 -1.24
CA ARG A 71 26.34 -4.84 -1.68
C ARG A 71 26.89 -5.38 -3.01
N ALA A 72 26.65 -6.65 -3.30
CA ALA A 72 27.02 -7.29 -4.57
C ALA A 72 26.17 -6.80 -5.76
N GLY A 73 25.09 -6.06 -5.50
CA GLY A 73 24.15 -5.57 -6.52
C GLY A 73 22.99 -6.54 -6.78
N ASP A 74 22.88 -7.62 -6.01
CA ASP A 74 21.77 -8.56 -6.14
C ASP A 74 20.49 -7.98 -5.52
N GLU A 75 19.37 -8.23 -6.18
CA GLU A 75 18.02 -7.90 -5.72
C GLU A 75 17.28 -9.18 -5.36
N LYS A 76 16.78 -9.29 -4.13
CA LYS A 76 15.94 -10.41 -3.69
C LYS A 76 14.62 -9.91 -3.14
N THR A 77 13.53 -10.45 -3.66
CA THR A 77 12.18 -10.17 -3.15
C THR A 77 11.77 -11.23 -2.16
N LEU A 78 11.40 -10.81 -0.95
CA LEU A 78 10.82 -11.62 0.10
C LEU A 78 9.37 -11.18 0.34
N THR A 79 8.54 -12.11 0.78
CA THR A 79 7.15 -11.80 1.15
C THR A 79 7.00 -11.78 2.66
N VAL A 80 6.36 -10.72 3.17
CA VAL A 80 5.94 -10.67 4.57
C VAL A 80 4.63 -11.41 4.73
N THR A 81 4.71 -12.66 5.17
CA THR A 81 3.56 -13.54 5.40
C THR A 81 2.91 -13.34 6.77
N GLU A 82 3.65 -12.81 7.75
CA GLU A 82 3.18 -12.54 9.12
C GLU A 82 3.10 -11.04 9.40
N TYR A 83 1.92 -10.57 9.82
CA TYR A 83 1.69 -9.19 10.23
C TYR A 83 0.59 -9.11 11.31
N GLU A 84 0.59 -8.05 12.13
CA GLU A 84 -0.34 -7.80 13.26
C GLU A 84 -1.08 -6.47 13.03
N ARG A 85 -2.36 -6.36 13.39
CA ARG A 85 -3.17 -5.13 13.18
C ARG A 85 -3.43 -4.41 14.48
N VAL A 86 -3.53 -3.09 14.42
CA VAL A 86 -3.99 -2.27 15.54
C VAL A 86 -4.97 -1.21 15.03
N ALA A 87 -6.18 -1.22 15.60
CA ALA A 87 -7.20 -0.22 15.34
C ALA A 87 -6.88 1.08 16.11
N PRO A 88 -7.32 2.24 15.62
CA PRO A 88 -7.04 3.52 16.29
C PRO A 88 -7.68 3.64 17.69
N ASP A 89 -8.67 2.81 18.03
CA ASP A 89 -9.38 2.81 19.31
C ASP A 89 -8.99 1.62 20.22
N ASP A 90 -8.14 0.71 19.74
CA ASP A 90 -7.68 -0.44 20.54
C ASP A 90 -6.41 -0.09 21.31
N SER A 91 -6.55 0.09 22.62
CA SER A 91 -5.42 0.27 23.55
C SER A 91 -4.67 -1.03 23.85
N ASN A 92 -5.13 -2.17 23.33
CA ASN A 92 -4.56 -3.49 23.58
C ASN A 92 -4.14 -4.14 22.26
N VAL A 93 -2.83 -4.27 22.06
CA VAL A 93 -2.21 -4.59 20.76
C VAL A 93 -2.46 -6.04 20.29
N GLN A 94 -3.17 -6.90 21.02
CA GLN A 94 -2.99 -8.36 20.84
C GLN A 94 -4.18 -9.18 20.32
N ASP A 95 -5.31 -8.58 19.95
CA ASP A 95 -6.47 -9.35 19.46
C ASP A 95 -6.91 -8.91 18.07
N ALA A 96 -6.13 -9.23 17.03
CA ALA A 96 -6.56 -8.99 15.66
C ALA A 96 -6.30 -10.19 14.74
N LEU A 97 -7.39 -10.69 14.14
CA LEU A 97 -7.39 -11.61 13.01
C LEU A 97 -6.31 -11.20 11.97
N ARG A 98 -5.56 -12.17 11.46
CA ARG A 98 -4.41 -11.96 10.57
C ARG A 98 -4.80 -11.46 9.17
N GLN A 99 -6.07 -11.52 8.75
CA GLN A 99 -6.53 -11.11 7.42
C GLN A 99 -7.84 -10.30 7.54
N GLY A 100 -7.92 -9.14 6.90
CA GLY A 100 -8.98 -8.16 7.18
C GLY A 100 -8.65 -6.71 6.78
N PRO A 101 -9.69 -5.88 6.62
CA PRO A 101 -9.54 -4.47 6.25
C PRO A 101 -8.83 -3.63 7.33
N VAL A 102 -8.02 -2.65 6.90
CA VAL A 102 -7.42 -1.61 7.74
C VAL A 102 -8.28 -0.35 7.67
N PRO A 103 -8.92 0.07 8.78
CA PRO A 103 -9.79 1.25 8.79
C PRO A 103 -8.99 2.54 8.59
N SER A 104 -9.69 3.64 8.34
CA SER A 104 -9.08 4.97 8.31
C SER A 104 -8.37 5.27 9.64
N GLY A 105 -7.11 5.73 9.57
CA GLY A 105 -6.27 5.98 10.74
C GLY A 105 -5.69 4.74 11.41
N GLY A 106 -6.09 3.53 11.00
CA GLY A 106 -5.54 2.28 11.51
C GLY A 106 -4.16 1.95 10.94
N TYR A 107 -3.46 1.01 11.58
CA TYR A 107 -2.15 0.57 11.13
C TYR A 107 -1.94 -0.94 11.20
N LEU A 108 -1.04 -1.41 10.35
CA LEU A 108 -0.58 -2.78 10.24
C LEU A 108 0.89 -2.83 10.68
N VAL A 109 1.19 -3.59 11.72
CA VAL A 109 2.53 -3.90 12.19
C VAL A 109 3.10 -5.04 11.33
N LEU A 110 4.12 -4.75 10.53
CA LEU A 110 4.79 -5.74 9.68
C LEU A 110 5.85 -6.55 10.44
N GLY A 111 6.17 -6.15 11.67
CA GLY A 111 7.29 -6.66 12.46
C GLY A 111 8.49 -5.70 12.46
N SER A 112 9.59 -6.10 13.10
CA SER A 112 10.83 -5.31 13.08
C SER A 112 11.50 -5.38 11.71
N PHE A 113 12.22 -4.34 11.30
CA PHE A 113 12.98 -4.37 10.06
C PHE A 113 13.95 -5.56 10.02
N ARG A 114 14.60 -5.87 11.14
CA ARG A 114 15.46 -7.05 11.24
C ARG A 114 14.72 -8.35 10.92
N ASN A 115 13.53 -8.58 11.49
CA ASN A 115 12.76 -9.80 11.24
C ASN A 115 12.28 -9.87 9.79
N VAL A 116 11.86 -8.73 9.26
CA VAL A 116 11.37 -8.60 7.88
C VAL A 116 12.51 -8.83 6.87
N ILE A 117 13.71 -8.32 7.16
CA ILE A 117 14.90 -8.43 6.31
C ILE A 117 15.50 -9.83 6.38
N LEU A 118 15.61 -10.40 7.58
CA LEU A 118 16.18 -11.74 7.74
C LEU A 118 15.25 -12.82 7.18
N GLY A 119 13.98 -12.48 6.91
CA GLY A 119 12.94 -13.44 6.60
C GLY A 119 12.74 -14.33 7.83
N LYS A 120 11.58 -14.29 8.47
CA LYS A 120 11.30 -15.27 9.50
C LYS A 120 11.21 -16.64 8.81
N LYS A 121 12.34 -17.37 8.77
CA LYS A 121 12.58 -18.74 8.32
C LYS A 121 11.31 -19.39 7.73
N SER A 122 11.01 -19.14 6.45
CA SER A 122 10.34 -20.17 5.67
C SER A 122 11.34 -21.32 5.59
N GLU A 123 10.93 -22.52 5.98
CA GLU A 123 11.77 -23.69 6.26
C GLU A 123 12.59 -24.22 5.07
N ASP A 124 12.64 -23.51 3.94
CA ASP A 124 13.03 -24.03 2.63
C ASP A 124 14.00 -23.14 1.83
N ASP A 125 14.62 -22.11 2.42
CA ASP A 125 15.55 -21.24 1.68
C ASP A 125 16.91 -21.08 2.37
N ASP A 126 17.94 -21.62 1.72
CA ASP A 126 19.36 -21.59 2.07
C ASP A 126 19.92 -20.20 1.74
N SER A 127 19.39 -19.16 2.41
CA SER A 127 19.81 -17.79 2.14
C SER A 127 21.15 -17.49 2.81
N ASP A 128 22.22 -17.57 2.01
CA ASP A 128 23.64 -17.45 2.40
C ASP A 128 24.10 -16.02 2.74
N TYR A 129 23.20 -15.03 2.80
CA TYR A 129 23.59 -13.62 2.97
C TYR A 129 23.54 -13.20 4.44
N LEU A 130 24.60 -12.52 4.88
CA LEU A 130 24.62 -11.90 6.20
C LEU A 130 23.82 -10.59 6.14
N PHE A 131 23.17 -10.23 7.24
CA PHE A 131 22.48 -8.95 7.39
C PHE A 131 23.39 -7.74 7.05
N GLU A 132 24.70 -7.90 7.24
CA GLU A 132 25.76 -6.93 6.97
C GLU A 132 26.00 -6.67 5.47
N ASP A 133 25.57 -7.58 4.60
CA ASP A 133 25.68 -7.46 3.16
C ASP A 133 24.53 -6.64 2.56
N ILE A 134 23.45 -6.45 3.32
CA ILE A 134 22.26 -5.74 2.88
C ILE A 134 22.49 -4.23 3.03
N THR A 135 22.40 -3.50 1.92
CA THR A 135 22.64 -2.05 1.87
C THR A 135 21.35 -1.25 1.73
N GLY A 136 20.31 -1.87 1.18
CA GLY A 136 19.03 -1.23 0.95
C GLY A 136 17.87 -2.19 1.12
N VAL A 137 16.72 -1.65 1.53
CA VAL A 137 15.48 -2.39 1.74
C VAL A 137 14.34 -1.56 1.19
N GLU A 138 13.53 -2.11 0.31
CA GLU A 138 12.32 -1.48 -0.18
C GLU A 138 11.10 -2.28 0.28
N ILE A 139 10.18 -1.60 0.96
CA ILE A 139 8.92 -2.19 1.38
C ILE A 139 7.85 -1.76 0.38
N ARG A 140 7.16 -2.73 -0.20
CA ARG A 140 6.07 -2.58 -1.16
C ARG A 140 4.81 -3.18 -0.55
N ALA A 141 3.68 -2.49 -0.65
CA ALA A 141 2.39 -3.06 -0.27
C ALA A 141 1.37 -2.79 -1.37
N ALA A 142 0.58 -3.81 -1.70
CA ALA A 142 -0.57 -3.69 -2.58
C ALA A 142 -1.85 -3.77 -1.77
N VAL A 143 -2.76 -2.82 -1.98
CA VAL A 143 -4.04 -2.74 -1.28
C VAL A 143 -5.19 -2.58 -2.25
N ILE A 144 -6.37 -3.06 -1.86
CA ILE A 144 -7.64 -2.78 -2.55
C ILE A 144 -8.44 -1.83 -1.67
N HIS A 145 -9.03 -0.81 -2.29
CA HIS A 145 -9.89 0.16 -1.62
C HIS A 145 -11.30 0.10 -2.23
N GLY A 146 -12.33 0.12 -1.39
CA GLY A 146 -13.72 -0.12 -1.81
C GLY A 146 -14.20 0.68 -3.03
N PRO A 147 -13.89 1.99 -3.14
CA PRO A 147 -14.32 2.80 -4.29
C PRO A 147 -13.66 2.49 -5.64
N SER A 148 -12.66 1.60 -5.72
CA SER A 148 -11.96 1.27 -6.96
C SER A 148 -11.75 -0.24 -7.11
N PRO A 149 -12.03 -0.82 -8.28
CA PRO A 149 -11.72 -2.23 -8.54
C PRO A 149 -10.22 -2.47 -8.77
N TYR A 150 -9.41 -1.41 -8.89
CA TYR A 150 -7.99 -1.52 -9.17
C TYR A 150 -7.16 -1.47 -7.88
N PRO A 151 -6.18 -2.37 -7.72
CA PRO A 151 -5.27 -2.31 -6.60
C PRO A 151 -4.41 -1.05 -6.68
N VAL A 152 -4.08 -0.52 -5.50
CA VAL A 152 -3.22 0.64 -5.30
C VAL A 152 -1.99 0.17 -4.56
N GLY A 153 -0.82 0.64 -5.00
CA GLY A 153 0.44 0.31 -4.38
C GLY A 153 0.96 1.44 -3.50
N VAL A 154 1.74 1.09 -2.50
CA VAL A 154 2.61 2.01 -1.78
C VAL A 154 4.00 1.40 -1.69
N ARG A 155 5.04 2.21 -1.89
CA ARG A 155 6.41 1.77 -1.65
C ARG A 155 7.23 2.77 -0.86
N ARG A 156 8.19 2.28 -0.09
CA ARG A 156 9.18 3.12 0.58
C ARG A 156 10.51 2.38 0.67
N SER A 157 11.57 3.05 0.22
CA SER A 157 12.94 2.55 0.30
C SER A 157 13.67 3.08 1.53
N PHE A 158 14.52 2.24 2.08
CA PHE A 158 15.35 2.46 3.25
C PHE A 158 16.79 2.05 2.92
N THR A 159 17.75 2.73 3.53
CA THR A 159 19.18 2.44 3.43
C THR A 159 19.66 1.90 4.77
N LEU A 160 20.43 0.81 4.73
CA LEU A 160 21.11 0.26 5.90
C LEU A 160 22.56 0.72 5.90
N ARG A 161 23.02 1.18 7.06
CA ARG A 161 24.44 1.48 7.33
C ARG A 161 24.94 0.57 8.43
N HIS A 162 26.09 -0.04 8.21
CA HIS A 162 26.71 -1.00 9.14
C HIS A 162 27.96 -0.42 9.84
N ASP A 163 28.06 0.90 9.96
CA ASP A 163 29.16 1.60 10.64
C ASP A 163 29.05 1.43 12.17
N GLY A 164 29.35 0.23 12.67
CA GLY A 164 29.20 -0.15 14.08
C GLY A 164 27.87 -0.85 14.34
N ARG A 165 26.95 -0.20 15.08
CA ARG A 165 25.59 -0.75 15.25
C ARG A 165 24.81 -0.50 13.97
N PRO A 166 24.14 -1.52 13.40
CA PRO A 166 23.43 -1.34 12.16
C PRO A 166 22.31 -0.32 12.36
N LYS A 167 22.19 0.60 11.41
CA LYS A 167 21.19 1.67 11.40
C LYS A 167 20.40 1.67 10.12
N ILE A 168 19.12 1.99 10.21
CA ILE A 168 18.21 2.08 9.07
C ILE A 168 17.69 3.51 8.91
N PHE A 169 17.73 4.01 7.68
CA PHE A 169 17.30 5.36 7.34
C PHE A 169 16.34 5.35 6.16
N PRO A 170 15.25 6.14 6.18
CA PRO A 170 14.41 6.29 5.01
C PRO A 170 15.16 7.03 3.89
N HIS A 171 15.05 6.54 2.66
CA HIS A 171 15.64 7.21 1.50
C HIS A 171 14.88 8.51 1.17
N ASN A 172 13.55 8.49 1.36
CA ASN A 172 12.66 9.62 1.12
C ASN A 172 11.79 9.91 2.35
N ILE A 173 11.40 11.18 2.51
CA ILE A 173 10.48 11.64 3.56
C ILE A 173 9.11 10.98 3.39
N HIS A 174 8.65 10.84 2.15
CA HIS A 174 7.33 10.31 1.82
C HIS A 174 7.40 8.89 1.25
N SER A 175 6.36 8.10 1.54
CA SER A 175 6.07 6.87 0.81
C SER A 175 5.50 7.21 -0.57
N GLU A 176 6.04 6.59 -1.62
CA GLU A 176 5.54 6.78 -2.96
C GLU A 176 4.20 6.05 -3.14
N GLN A 177 3.21 6.77 -3.67
CA GLN A 177 1.85 6.27 -3.89
C GLN A 177 1.67 5.88 -5.36
N LEU A 178 1.46 4.60 -5.62
CA LEU A 178 1.25 4.04 -6.96
C LEU A 178 -0.25 4.06 -7.30
N ASN A 179 -0.78 5.27 -7.48
CA ASN A 179 -2.21 5.52 -7.65
C ASN A 179 -2.59 5.87 -9.11
N ARG A 180 -1.60 6.02 -10.00
CA ARG A 180 -1.84 6.44 -11.38
C ARG A 180 -2.16 5.24 -12.25
N ARG A 181 -2.80 5.47 -13.40
CA ARG A 181 -3.12 4.42 -14.37
C ARG A 181 -1.89 3.65 -14.86
N LYS A 182 -0.74 4.33 -14.99
CA LYS A 182 0.53 3.71 -15.41
C LYS A 182 1.10 2.77 -14.35
N ASP A 183 0.89 3.08 -13.07
CA ASP A 183 1.43 2.32 -11.94
C ASP A 183 0.67 1.00 -11.73
N ARG A 184 -0.54 0.88 -12.31
CA ARG A 184 -1.39 -0.31 -12.18
C ARG A 184 -0.72 -1.59 -12.64
N ASN A 185 0.07 -1.53 -13.71
CA ASN A 185 0.76 -2.71 -14.22
C ASN A 185 1.86 -3.17 -13.25
N GLU A 186 2.51 -2.22 -12.57
CA GLU A 186 3.55 -2.53 -11.57
C GLU A 186 2.94 -3.17 -10.32
N VAL A 187 1.88 -2.57 -9.77
CA VAL A 187 1.17 -3.12 -8.60
C VAL A 187 0.54 -4.48 -8.91
N ARG A 188 0.03 -4.64 -10.13
CA ARG A 188 -0.49 -5.93 -10.60
C ARG A 188 0.60 -6.98 -10.65
N ARG A 189 1.79 -6.65 -11.14
CA ARG A 189 2.93 -7.58 -11.18
C ARG A 189 3.28 -8.07 -9.78
N TRP A 190 3.30 -7.19 -8.78
CA TRP A 190 3.53 -7.59 -7.38
C TRP A 190 2.51 -8.63 -6.90
N LEU A 191 1.23 -8.42 -7.23
CA LEU A 191 0.16 -9.36 -6.90
C LEU A 191 0.26 -10.67 -7.68
N GLU A 192 0.66 -10.64 -8.94
CA GLU A 192 0.83 -11.85 -9.77
C GLU A 192 2.02 -12.70 -9.31
N GLU A 193 3.12 -12.07 -8.91
CA GLU A 193 4.30 -12.75 -8.35
C GLU A 193 3.97 -13.43 -7.02
N GLU A 194 3.18 -12.75 -6.19
CA GLU A 194 2.79 -13.23 -4.87
C GLU A 194 1.71 -14.32 -4.91
N LEU A 195 0.57 -14.02 -5.55
CA LEU A 195 -0.61 -14.87 -5.51
C LEU A 195 -0.56 -16.03 -6.51
N GLN A 196 0.37 -15.98 -7.47
CA GLN A 196 0.50 -16.93 -8.58
C GLN A 196 -0.87 -17.34 -9.18
N PRO A 197 -1.71 -16.37 -9.60
CA PRO A 197 -3.07 -16.67 -9.99
C PRO A 197 -3.10 -17.52 -11.27
N LYS A 198 -3.94 -18.56 -11.28
CA LYS A 198 -4.16 -19.41 -12.47
C LYS A 198 -4.64 -18.60 -13.68
N CYS A 199 -5.42 -17.56 -13.44
CA CYS A 199 -5.94 -16.65 -14.45
C CYS A 199 -5.36 -15.24 -14.24
N LYS A 200 -4.65 -14.72 -15.24
CA LYS A 200 -4.07 -13.37 -15.23
C LYS A 200 -4.97 -12.33 -15.91
N GLY A 201 -6.28 -12.56 -15.99
CA GLY A 201 -7.26 -11.66 -16.60
C GLY A 201 -7.41 -10.34 -15.83
N ARG A 202 -7.76 -9.24 -16.50
CA ARG A 202 -7.79 -7.89 -15.90
C ARG A 202 -8.93 -7.71 -14.89
N SER A 203 -9.97 -8.53 -15.00
CA SER A 203 -11.13 -8.71 -14.11
C SER A 203 -11.56 -10.18 -14.18
N GLU A 204 -12.28 -10.71 -13.17
CA GLU A 204 -12.97 -12.01 -13.30
C GLU A 204 -13.89 -12.04 -14.52
N SER A 205 -14.49 -10.89 -14.84
CA SER A 205 -15.34 -10.68 -16.03
C SER A 205 -14.60 -10.82 -17.35
N ASP A 206 -13.28 -10.57 -17.37
CA ASP A 206 -12.47 -10.60 -18.59
C ASP A 206 -11.91 -12.00 -18.90
N SER A 207 -11.92 -12.90 -17.90
CA SER A 207 -11.46 -14.29 -18.03
C SER A 207 -12.57 -15.32 -17.83
N SER A 208 -13.81 -14.87 -17.63
CA SER A 208 -14.97 -15.75 -17.60
C SER A 208 -15.32 -16.17 -19.03
N ASP A 209 -14.82 -17.32 -19.45
CA ASP A 209 -15.43 -18.06 -20.56
C ASP A 209 -16.85 -18.45 -20.13
N GLN A 210 -17.83 -17.56 -20.33
CA GLN A 210 -19.26 -17.89 -20.20
C GLN A 210 -19.77 -18.72 -21.41
N SER A 211 -18.86 -19.27 -22.21
CA SER A 211 -19.15 -19.97 -23.47
C SER A 211 -19.35 -21.49 -23.32
N THR A 212 -19.25 -22.05 -22.11
CA THR A 212 -19.55 -23.48 -21.87
C THR A 212 -20.78 -23.65 -21.00
N SER A 213 -21.95 -23.47 -21.62
CA SER A 213 -23.20 -24.11 -21.23
C SER A 213 -24.18 -24.01 -22.41
N GLU A 214 -24.05 -24.93 -23.37
CA GLU A 214 -25.14 -25.69 -24.03
C GLU A 214 -24.57 -26.76 -24.96
#